data_AF-A0A524CSB0-F1
#
_entry.id   AF-A0A524CSB0-F1
#
_cell.length_a   1.000
_cell.length_b   1.000
_cell.length_c   1.000
_cell.angle_alpha   90.00
_cell.angle_beta   90.00
_cell.angle_gamma   90.00
#
_symmetry.space_group_name_H-M   'P 1'
#
loop_
_entity.id
_entity.type
_entity.pdbx_description
1 polymer ?
#
loop_
_entity_poly.entity_id
_entity_poly.type
_entity_poly.pdbx_seq_one_letter_code
_entity_poly.pdbx_strand_id
1 'polypeptide(L)'
;MMVWLEVALASVVGYLLGSISFSALSVKLFASEEQKAKIAHPAAQVEGQEAEPMYGAFTANRIWGAKAGFTISLLDMLKVALPMWIFKVLLYPGEYYYLVVSIAGVFGHNWPVFFRFKGGRGASATLASFFVIDWLGPIGVMVLGAVLGLMVIRDAGLTYLSFTVLMFPWLWFRTFDPVLLLWVIGVDIALYASIVPDIRAVRTIEGEQGKEVADASLDDLTPGTRGMRRVTDRINALGGAKYGVALLGIIILAVAFWYLPLLPF
;
A
#
# COMPACT_ATOMS: atom_id res chain seq x y z
N MET A 1 -21.72 2.81 27.57
CA MET A 1 -21.54 4.21 27.11
C MET A 1 -20.07 4.55 26.89
N MET A 2 -19.13 4.03 27.70
CA MET A 2 -17.69 4.24 27.48
C MET A 2 -17.20 3.72 26.12
N VAL A 3 -17.40 2.44 25.78
CA VAL A 3 -16.90 1.81 24.52
C VAL A 3 -17.05 2.67 23.25
N TRP A 4 -18.21 3.33 23.07
CA TRP A 4 -18.47 4.17 21.90
C TRP A 4 -17.61 5.44 21.86
N LEU A 5 -17.29 6.01 23.03
CA LEU A 5 -16.41 7.15 23.17
C LEU A 5 -14.97 6.79 22.82
N GLU A 6 -14.45 5.63 23.26
CA GLU A 6 -13.09 5.23 22.91
C GLU A 6 -12.96 4.88 21.43
N VAL A 7 -13.97 4.24 20.84
CA VAL A 7 -14.04 4.03 19.39
C VAL A 7 -14.05 5.36 18.65
N ALA A 8 -14.89 6.32 19.06
CA ALA A 8 -14.94 7.65 18.44
C ALA A 8 -13.60 8.39 18.57
N LEU A 9 -12.97 8.34 19.74
CA LEU A 9 -11.65 8.92 19.98
C LEU A 9 -10.59 8.27 19.07
N ALA A 10 -10.55 6.93 19.01
CA ALA A 10 -9.63 6.18 18.15
C ALA A 10 -9.81 6.55 16.67
N SER A 11 -11.06 6.64 16.20
CA SER A 11 -11.38 7.06 14.83
C SER A 11 -10.92 8.49 14.54
N VAL A 12 -11.24 9.45 15.41
CA VAL A 12 -10.87 10.86 15.22
C VAL A 12 -9.35 11.03 15.25
N VAL A 13 -8.67 10.46 16.23
CA VAL A 13 -7.21 10.56 16.37
C VAL A 13 -6.51 9.91 15.18
N GLY A 14 -6.91 8.67 14.82
CA GLY A 14 -6.36 7.97 13.67
C GLY A 14 -6.54 8.77 12.39
N TYR A 15 -7.76 9.22 12.10
CA TYR A 15 -8.07 9.96 10.88
C TYR A 15 -7.32 11.30 10.77
N LEU A 16 -7.29 12.10 11.83
CA LEU A 16 -6.64 13.41 11.81
C LEU A 16 -5.11 13.29 11.68
N LEU A 17 -4.48 12.37 12.39
CA LEU A 17 -3.04 12.14 12.28
C LEU A 17 -2.66 11.52 10.92
N GLY A 18 -3.46 10.57 10.44
CA GLY A 18 -3.33 10.02 9.09
C GLY A 18 -3.46 11.08 7.99
N SER A 19 -4.33 12.08 8.21
CA SER A 19 -4.59 13.19 7.28
C SER A 19 -3.41 14.15 7.09
N ILE A 20 -2.33 14.02 7.87
CA ILE A 20 -1.10 14.80 7.67
C ILE A 20 -0.34 14.22 6.47
N SER A 21 -0.58 14.75 5.27
CA SER A 21 0.15 14.32 4.06
C SER A 21 1.52 14.98 4.00
N PHE A 22 2.58 14.25 4.40
CA PHE A 22 3.95 14.76 4.30
C PHE A 22 4.39 14.98 2.86
N SER A 23 3.92 14.15 1.92
CA SER A 23 4.19 14.36 0.50
C SER A 23 3.56 15.68 0.01
N ALA A 24 2.27 15.91 0.27
CA ALA A 24 1.60 17.13 -0.16
C ALA A 24 2.14 18.38 0.54
N LEU A 25 2.48 18.26 1.82
CA LEU A 25 3.13 19.33 2.58
C LEU A 25 4.49 19.69 1.99
N SER A 26 5.35 18.70 1.73
CA SER A 26 6.66 18.92 1.13
C SER A 26 6.55 19.52 -0.27
N VAL A 27 5.59 19.07 -1.08
CA VAL A 27 5.34 19.66 -2.40
C VAL A 27 4.94 21.13 -2.27
N LYS A 28 4.02 21.44 -1.36
CA LYS A 28 3.55 22.81 -1.15
C LYS A 28 4.68 23.75 -0.70
N LEU A 29 5.62 23.27 0.12
CA LEU A 29 6.67 24.08 0.73
C LEU A 29 7.95 24.16 -0.11
N PHE A 30 8.30 23.10 -0.83
CA PHE A 30 9.64 22.96 -1.42
C PHE A 30 9.66 22.69 -2.92
N ALA A 31 8.53 22.35 -3.57
CA ALA A 31 8.54 22.05 -5.00
C ALA A 31 8.51 23.33 -5.85
N SER A 32 9.39 23.42 -6.85
CA SER A 32 9.32 24.43 -7.90
C SER A 32 8.11 24.23 -8.81
N GLU A 33 7.71 25.26 -9.59
CA GLU A 33 6.60 25.13 -10.54
C GLU A 33 6.85 24.04 -11.60
N GLU A 34 8.10 23.89 -12.06
CA GLU A 34 8.49 22.80 -12.97
C GLU A 34 8.32 21.42 -12.32
N GLN A 35 8.61 21.31 -11.01
CA GLN A 35 8.43 20.07 -10.26
C GLN A 35 6.95 19.74 -10.04
N LYS A 36 6.11 20.76 -9.81
CA LYS A 36 4.66 20.58 -9.67
C LYS A 36 4.01 20.05 -10.95
N ALA A 37 4.52 20.44 -12.13
CA ALA A 37 4.06 19.89 -13.41
C ALA A 37 4.28 18.37 -13.53
N LYS A 38 5.29 17.81 -12.83
CA LYS A 38 5.60 16.36 -12.81
C LYS A 38 4.70 15.54 -11.86
N ILE A 39 3.75 16.19 -11.17
CA ILE A 39 2.82 15.58 -10.20
C ILE A 39 1.50 15.19 -10.87
N ALA A 40 1.28 15.64 -12.11
CA ALA A 40 0.08 15.31 -12.87
C ALA A 40 -0.12 13.79 -12.88
N HIS A 41 -1.30 13.36 -12.46
CA HIS A 41 -1.71 11.97 -12.59
C HIS A 41 -1.69 11.59 -14.07
N PRO A 42 -1.30 10.37 -14.44
CA PRO A 42 -1.36 9.92 -15.83
C PRO A 42 -2.77 10.03 -16.46
N ALA A 43 -3.82 10.18 -15.66
CA ALA A 43 -5.15 10.58 -16.15
C ALA A 43 -5.14 11.91 -16.93
N ALA A 44 -4.13 12.76 -16.74
CA ALA A 44 -3.87 13.94 -17.55
C ALA A 44 -3.65 13.63 -19.04
N GLN A 45 -3.27 12.39 -19.37
CA GLN A 45 -3.06 11.93 -20.73
C GLN A 45 -4.37 11.56 -21.43
N VAL A 46 -5.49 11.53 -20.69
CA VAL A 46 -6.84 11.22 -21.20
C VAL A 46 -7.62 12.53 -21.37
N GLU A 47 -8.11 12.79 -22.58
CA GLU A 47 -8.85 14.00 -22.89
C GLU A 47 -10.19 14.04 -22.10
N GLY A 48 -10.43 15.13 -21.35
CA GLY A 48 -11.66 15.31 -20.57
C GLY A 48 -11.64 14.79 -19.13
N GLN A 49 -10.52 14.24 -18.62
CA GLN A 49 -10.37 13.92 -17.19
C GLN A 49 -9.58 14.99 -16.44
N GLU A 50 -10.10 15.43 -15.28
CA GLU A 50 -9.31 16.27 -14.37
C GLU A 50 -8.16 15.45 -13.80
N ALA A 51 -6.92 15.86 -14.11
CA ALA A 51 -5.72 15.28 -13.55
C ALA A 51 -5.57 15.65 -12.07
N GLU A 52 -6.12 14.83 -11.18
CA GLU A 52 -5.96 15.06 -9.75
C GLU A 52 -4.53 14.73 -9.31
N PRO A 53 -3.80 15.65 -8.65
CA PRO A 53 -2.43 15.39 -8.24
C PRO A 53 -2.35 14.23 -7.25
N MET A 54 -1.50 13.24 -7.55
CA MET A 54 -1.25 12.11 -6.66
C MET A 54 -0.11 12.44 -5.70
N TYR A 55 -0.36 12.31 -4.40
CA TYR A 55 0.65 12.55 -3.37
C TYR A 55 1.12 11.23 -2.75
N GLY A 56 2.41 11.11 -2.48
CA GLY A 56 2.98 9.95 -1.81
C GLY A 56 4.48 9.81 -2.04
N ALA A 57 5.02 8.70 -1.54
CA ALA A 57 6.44 8.37 -1.65
C ALA A 57 6.90 8.25 -3.11
N PHE A 58 6.08 7.70 -4.01
CA PHE A 58 6.43 7.58 -5.43
C PHE A 58 6.49 8.94 -6.12
N THR A 59 5.56 9.85 -5.81
CA THR A 59 5.61 11.24 -6.28
C THR A 59 6.88 11.94 -5.80
N ALA A 60 7.20 11.83 -4.50
CA ALA A 60 8.43 12.40 -3.95
C ALA A 60 9.69 11.80 -4.59
N ASN A 61 9.68 10.49 -4.90
CA ASN A 61 10.76 9.83 -5.64
C ASN A 61 10.95 10.44 -7.03
N ARG A 62 9.87 10.71 -7.77
CA ARG A 62 9.97 11.33 -9.10
C ARG A 62 10.50 12.75 -9.09
N ILE A 63 10.09 13.54 -8.09
CA ILE A 63 10.46 14.95 -8.02
C ILE A 63 11.89 15.13 -7.51
N TRP A 64 12.25 14.42 -6.44
CA TRP A 64 13.48 14.66 -5.65
C TRP A 64 14.36 13.41 -5.48
N GLY A 65 14.03 12.30 -6.12
CA GLY A 65 14.82 11.06 -6.10
C GLY A 65 14.53 10.12 -4.93
N ALA A 66 15.19 8.96 -4.95
CA ALA A 66 14.91 7.84 -4.06
C ALA A 66 15.02 8.17 -2.56
N LYS A 67 15.98 9.02 -2.17
CA LYS A 67 16.15 9.44 -0.77
C LYS A 67 14.91 10.16 -0.24
N ALA A 68 14.37 11.11 -1.01
CA ALA A 68 13.15 11.83 -0.63
C ALA A 68 11.92 10.90 -0.60
N GLY A 69 11.79 10.00 -1.57
CA GLY A 69 10.74 8.98 -1.56
C GLY A 69 10.76 8.11 -0.31
N PHE A 70 11.94 7.64 0.10
CA PHE A 70 12.10 6.85 1.31
C PHE A 70 11.76 7.66 2.57
N THR A 71 12.27 8.89 2.69
CA THR A 71 11.96 9.77 3.83
C THR A 71 10.47 10.05 3.96
N ILE A 72 9.79 10.39 2.86
CA ILE A 72 8.33 10.60 2.84
C ILE A 72 7.60 9.32 3.24
N SER A 73 8.00 8.16 2.71
CA SER A 73 7.41 6.88 3.09
C SER A 73 7.53 6.64 4.59
N LEU A 74 8.71 6.87 5.18
CA LEU A 74 8.93 6.68 6.61
C LEU A 74 8.06 7.62 7.45
N LEU A 75 7.96 8.90 7.07
CA LEU A 75 7.09 9.86 7.76
C LEU A 75 5.60 9.47 7.67
N ASP A 76 5.15 9.03 6.49
CA ASP A 76 3.79 8.54 6.27
C ASP A 76 3.50 7.24 7.03
N MET A 77 4.51 6.40 7.25
CA MET A 77 4.40 5.23 8.13
C MET A 77 4.26 5.67 9.60
N LEU A 78 5.13 6.57 10.05
CA LEU A 78 5.19 7.00 11.45
C LEU A 78 3.89 7.68 11.94
N LYS A 79 3.25 8.51 11.11
CA LYS A 79 1.98 9.18 11.50
C LYS A 79 0.83 8.20 11.75
N VAL A 80 0.91 6.96 11.26
CA VAL A 80 -0.09 5.90 11.52
C VAL A 80 0.42 4.93 12.59
N ALA A 81 1.66 4.46 12.48
CA ALA A 81 2.24 3.52 13.43
C ALA A 81 2.33 4.08 14.86
N LEU A 82 2.74 5.34 15.01
CA LEU A 82 2.92 5.95 16.33
C LEU A 82 1.61 6.03 17.14
N PRO A 83 0.52 6.63 16.63
CA PRO A 83 -0.74 6.65 17.39
C PRO A 83 -1.32 5.25 17.59
N MET A 84 -1.17 4.35 16.61
CA MET A 84 -1.60 2.96 16.77
C MET A 84 -0.86 2.26 17.91
N TRP A 85 0.47 2.42 17.98
CA TRP A 85 1.30 1.85 19.05
C TRP A 85 0.95 2.44 20.41
N ILE A 86 0.73 3.76 20.49
CA ILE A 86 0.29 4.43 21.73
C ILE A 86 -1.04 3.83 22.22
N PHE A 87 -2.01 3.60 21.33
CA PHE A 87 -3.27 2.96 21.71
C PHE A 87 -3.08 1.51 22.14
N LYS A 88 -2.27 0.74 21.41
CA LYS A 88 -2.02 -0.69 21.68
C LYS A 88 -1.29 -0.94 23.00
N VAL A 89 -0.31 -0.09 23.35
CA VAL A 89 0.63 -0.36 24.45
C VAL A 89 0.36 0.50 25.67
N LEU A 90 0.02 1.79 25.49
CA LEU A 90 -0.06 2.74 26.59
C LEU A 90 -1.49 3.03 27.06
N LEU A 91 -2.41 3.31 26.13
CA LEU A 91 -3.74 3.78 26.49
C LEU A 91 -4.73 2.63 26.76
N TYR A 92 -4.72 1.60 25.91
CA TYR A 92 -5.66 0.49 25.98
C TYR A 92 -4.99 -0.87 25.74
N PRO A 93 -4.04 -1.28 26.60
CA PRO A 93 -3.38 -2.56 26.47
C PRO A 93 -4.38 -3.72 26.55
N GLY A 94 -4.29 -4.67 25.62
CA GLY A 94 -5.17 -5.84 25.54
C GLY A 94 -6.47 -5.60 24.76
N GLU A 95 -6.77 -4.37 24.36
CA GLU A 95 -7.98 -4.00 23.61
C GLU A 95 -7.67 -3.75 22.12
N TYR A 96 -8.70 -3.81 21.27
CA TYR A 96 -8.57 -3.67 19.81
C TYR A 96 -8.69 -2.25 19.26
N TYR A 97 -8.74 -1.21 20.11
CA TYR A 97 -8.93 0.18 19.64
C TYR A 97 -7.81 0.65 18.70
N TYR A 98 -6.60 0.10 18.82
CA TYR A 98 -5.51 0.40 17.91
C TYR A 98 -5.79 -0.03 16.45
N LEU A 99 -6.63 -1.06 16.22
CA LEU A 99 -7.09 -1.44 14.88
C LEU A 99 -8.01 -0.37 14.28
N VAL A 100 -8.84 0.27 15.11
CA VAL A 100 -9.69 1.40 14.70
C VAL A 100 -8.82 2.60 14.34
N VAL A 101 -7.79 2.91 15.15
CA VAL A 101 -6.80 3.96 14.84
C VAL A 101 -6.12 3.68 13.51
N SER A 102 -5.74 2.42 13.26
CA SER A 102 -5.12 2.00 12.00
C SER A 102 -6.03 2.25 10.79
N ILE A 103 -7.26 1.70 10.82
CA ILE A 103 -8.20 1.85 9.70
C ILE A 103 -8.45 3.34 9.44
N ALA A 104 -8.78 4.11 10.48
CA ALA A 104 -9.01 5.54 10.37
C ALA A 104 -7.77 6.29 9.86
N GLY A 105 -6.56 5.90 10.28
CA GLY A 105 -5.30 6.45 9.81
C GLY A 105 -5.01 6.16 8.34
N VAL A 106 -5.33 4.97 7.84
CA VAL A 106 -5.25 4.63 6.42
C VAL A 106 -6.27 5.46 5.62
N PHE A 107 -7.52 5.58 6.10
CA PHE A 107 -8.51 6.47 5.49
C PHE A 107 -8.05 7.92 5.46
N GLY A 108 -7.46 8.42 6.55
CA GLY A 108 -6.89 9.77 6.61
C GLY A 108 -5.72 9.96 5.65
N HIS A 109 -4.86 8.97 5.49
CA HIS A 109 -3.75 9.03 4.53
C HIS A 109 -4.26 9.09 3.07
N ASN A 110 -5.31 8.31 2.76
CA ASN A 110 -5.88 8.22 1.41
C ASN A 110 -6.72 9.45 1.06
N TRP A 111 -7.54 9.89 2.00
CA TRP A 111 -8.45 11.04 1.87
C TRP A 111 -8.21 12.06 2.99
N PRO A 112 -7.06 12.77 2.95
CA PRO A 112 -6.67 13.70 4.00
C PRO A 112 -7.53 14.96 4.01
N VAL A 113 -8.20 15.24 5.12
CA VAL A 113 -9.07 16.43 5.27
C VAL A 113 -8.30 17.74 5.03
N PHE A 114 -7.05 17.82 5.47
CA PHE A 114 -6.22 19.03 5.34
C PHE A 114 -5.77 19.31 3.90
N PHE A 115 -5.90 18.33 3.00
CA PHE A 115 -5.48 18.43 1.61
C PHE A 115 -6.65 18.13 0.65
N ARG A 116 -7.86 18.57 1.03
CA ARG A 116 -9.09 18.48 0.21
C ARG A 116 -9.41 17.04 -0.21
N PHE A 117 -9.11 16.08 0.65
CA PHE A 117 -9.32 14.65 0.43
C PHE A 117 -8.53 14.06 -0.76
N LYS A 118 -7.46 14.74 -1.19
CA LYS A 118 -6.54 14.26 -2.24
C LYS A 118 -5.23 13.79 -1.61
N GLY A 119 -5.06 12.48 -1.48
CA GLY A 119 -3.96 11.85 -0.74
C GLY A 119 -3.21 10.79 -1.53
N GLY A 120 -2.68 9.80 -0.80
CA GLY A 120 -1.98 8.65 -1.36
C GLY A 120 -2.86 7.41 -1.51
N ARG A 121 -2.24 6.27 -1.81
CA ARG A 121 -2.93 4.97 -2.00
C ARG A 121 -2.81 4.01 -0.82
N GLY A 122 -2.31 4.50 0.32
CA GLY A 122 -2.41 3.80 1.61
C GLY A 122 -1.41 2.68 1.86
N ALA A 123 -0.63 2.25 0.87
CA ALA A 123 0.31 1.13 1.03
C ALA A 123 1.28 1.30 2.21
N SER A 124 1.90 2.49 2.37
CA SER A 124 2.80 2.77 3.50
C SER A 124 2.07 2.78 4.84
N ALA A 125 0.87 3.35 4.90
CA ALA A 125 0.03 3.37 6.11
C ALA A 125 -0.43 1.96 6.53
N THR A 126 -0.78 1.10 5.56
CA THR A 126 -1.15 -0.30 5.79
C THR A 126 0.04 -1.11 6.29
N LEU A 127 1.21 -1.00 5.65
CA LEU A 127 2.42 -1.71 6.08
C LEU A 127 2.88 -1.24 7.47
N ALA A 128 2.77 0.05 7.77
CA ALA A 128 3.06 0.60 9.11
C ALA A 128 2.12 0.04 10.17
N SER A 129 0.84 -0.05 9.84
CA SER A 129 -0.16 -0.63 10.74
C SER A 129 0.11 -2.10 11.00
N PHE A 130 0.45 -2.84 9.94
CA PHE A 130 0.77 -4.24 10.05
C PHE A 130 2.03 -4.47 10.90
N PHE A 131 3.04 -3.61 10.79
CA PHE A 131 4.23 -3.64 11.64
C PHE A 131 3.90 -3.53 13.13
N VAL A 132 2.91 -2.70 13.50
CA VAL A 132 2.48 -2.56 14.90
C VAL A 132 1.72 -3.80 15.39
N ILE A 133 0.99 -4.49 14.50
CA ILE A 133 0.31 -5.76 14.82
C ILE A 133 1.34 -6.86 15.00
N ASP A 134 2.18 -7.08 13.98
CA ASP A 134 3.19 -8.12 13.86
C ASP A 134 4.43 -7.53 13.15
N TRP A 135 5.52 -7.35 13.88
CA TRP A 135 6.72 -6.69 13.37
C TRP A 135 7.39 -7.46 12.21
N LEU A 136 7.19 -8.78 12.12
CA LEU A 136 7.63 -9.61 10.99
C LEU A 136 6.70 -9.51 9.78
N GLY A 137 5.43 -9.17 10.01
CA GLY A 137 4.35 -9.18 9.03
C GLY A 137 4.71 -8.47 7.72
N PRO A 138 5.03 -7.17 7.74
CA PRO A 138 5.34 -6.40 6.53
C PRO A 138 6.46 -7.00 5.69
N ILE A 139 7.57 -7.41 6.32
CA ILE A 139 8.72 -7.98 5.62
C ILE A 139 8.31 -9.32 5.00
N GLY A 140 7.62 -10.16 5.78
CA GLY A 140 7.13 -11.45 5.35
C GLY A 140 6.19 -11.37 4.15
N VAL A 141 5.13 -10.57 4.22
CA VAL A 141 4.17 -10.45 3.11
C VAL A 141 4.75 -9.75 1.89
N MET A 142 5.75 -8.86 2.04
CA MET A 142 6.45 -8.29 0.90
C MET A 142 7.33 -9.32 0.18
N VAL A 143 8.07 -10.15 0.93
CA VAL A 143 8.91 -11.22 0.35
C VAL A 143 8.05 -12.31 -0.28
N LEU A 144 7.05 -12.82 0.45
CA LEU A 144 6.13 -13.84 -0.06
C LEU A 144 5.25 -13.29 -1.18
N GLY A 145 4.89 -12.01 -1.12
CA GLY A 145 4.16 -11.30 -2.17
C GLY A 145 4.99 -11.21 -3.45
N ALA A 146 6.28 -10.90 -3.36
CA ALA A 146 7.19 -10.95 -4.50
C ALA A 146 7.31 -12.37 -5.09
N VAL A 147 7.37 -13.41 -4.25
CA VAL A 147 7.36 -14.82 -4.71
C VAL A 147 6.05 -15.14 -5.44
N LEU A 148 4.91 -14.87 -4.82
CA LEU A 148 3.59 -15.11 -5.40
C LEU A 148 3.41 -14.33 -6.72
N GLY A 149 3.69 -13.04 -6.70
CA GLY A 149 3.52 -12.13 -7.81
C GLY A 149 4.44 -12.43 -8.99
N LEU A 150 5.74 -12.62 -8.74
CA LEU A 150 6.73 -12.78 -9.81
C LEU A 150 6.86 -14.23 -10.31
N MET A 151 6.77 -15.22 -9.43
CA MET A 151 7.02 -16.62 -9.81
C MET A 151 5.74 -17.34 -10.25
N VAL A 152 4.61 -17.03 -9.61
CA VAL A 152 3.33 -17.72 -9.81
C VAL A 152 2.39 -16.92 -10.72
N ILE A 153 2.01 -15.69 -10.32
CA ILE A 153 1.04 -14.86 -11.04
C ILE A 153 1.64 -14.30 -12.34
N ARG A 154 2.89 -13.81 -12.28
CA ARG A 154 3.63 -13.21 -13.39
C ARG A 154 2.93 -12.00 -14.00
N ASP A 155 2.47 -11.11 -13.12
CA ASP A 155 1.90 -9.82 -13.48
C ASP A 155 2.40 -8.75 -12.51
N ALA A 156 2.95 -7.65 -13.03
CA ALA A 156 3.60 -6.63 -12.21
C ALA A 156 2.60 -5.84 -11.33
N GLY A 157 1.40 -5.57 -11.85
CA GLY A 157 0.35 -4.85 -11.11
C GLY A 157 -0.22 -5.71 -9.98
N LEU A 158 -0.49 -6.99 -10.25
CA LEU A 158 -0.93 -7.94 -9.23
C LEU A 158 0.18 -8.27 -8.23
N THR A 159 1.45 -8.25 -8.65
CA THR A 159 2.59 -8.37 -7.72
C THR A 159 2.58 -7.24 -6.71
N TYR A 160 2.33 -6.00 -7.13
CA TYR A 160 2.26 -4.85 -6.23
C TYR A 160 1.15 -5.00 -5.16
N LEU A 161 0.02 -5.62 -5.52
CA LEU A 161 -1.10 -5.84 -4.61
C LEU A 161 -1.04 -7.18 -3.86
N SER A 162 -0.06 -8.03 -4.15
CA SER A 162 0.02 -9.38 -3.56
C SER A 162 0.14 -9.37 -2.03
N PHE A 163 0.75 -8.33 -1.45
CA PHE A 163 0.92 -8.24 0.00
C PHE A 163 -0.43 -8.12 0.73
N THR A 164 -1.44 -7.45 0.15
CA THR A 164 -2.75 -7.27 0.79
C THR A 164 -3.47 -8.60 0.91
N VAL A 165 -3.43 -9.42 -0.15
CA VAL A 165 -4.00 -10.77 -0.17
C VAL A 165 -3.31 -11.68 0.84
N LEU A 166 -1.98 -11.56 0.99
CA LEU A 166 -1.20 -12.40 1.90
C LEU A 166 -1.30 -12.01 3.37
N MET A 167 -1.75 -10.79 3.70
CA MET A 167 -2.00 -10.38 5.09
C MET A 167 -3.05 -11.27 5.76
N PHE A 168 -4.07 -11.71 5.03
CA PHE A 168 -5.13 -12.57 5.53
C PHE A 168 -4.62 -13.94 6.02
N PRO A 169 -4.01 -14.80 5.17
CA PRO A 169 -3.47 -16.06 5.64
C PRO A 169 -2.32 -15.85 6.63
N TRP A 170 -1.53 -14.77 6.50
CA TRP A 170 -0.45 -14.48 7.45
C TRP A 170 -0.98 -14.36 8.87
N LEU A 171 -1.96 -13.47 9.09
CA LEU A 171 -2.51 -13.24 10.41
C LEU A 171 -3.29 -14.45 10.92
N TRP A 172 -4.01 -15.17 10.04
CA TRP A 172 -4.73 -16.38 10.43
C TRP A 172 -3.80 -17.44 11.02
N PHE A 173 -2.73 -17.81 10.31
CA PHE A 173 -1.78 -18.83 10.79
C PHE A 173 -0.93 -18.35 11.99
N ARG A 174 -0.75 -17.04 12.15
CA ARG A 174 0.02 -16.46 13.27
C ARG A 174 -0.76 -16.39 14.58
N THR A 175 -2.06 -16.12 14.51
CA THR A 175 -2.83 -15.67 15.68
C THR A 175 -4.13 -16.43 15.90
N PHE A 176 -4.72 -17.00 14.84
CA PHE A 176 -6.09 -17.53 14.84
C PHE A 176 -7.16 -16.54 15.35
N ASP A 177 -6.87 -15.24 15.33
CA ASP A 177 -7.76 -14.20 15.81
C ASP A 177 -8.61 -13.63 14.66
N PRO A 178 -9.94 -13.88 14.65
CA PRO A 178 -10.82 -13.37 13.59
C PRO A 178 -10.95 -11.85 13.58
N VAL A 179 -10.69 -11.15 14.69
CA VAL A 179 -10.77 -9.68 14.75
C VAL A 179 -9.68 -9.06 13.88
N LEU A 180 -8.49 -9.67 13.83
CA LEU A 180 -7.40 -9.22 12.96
C LEU A 180 -7.76 -9.40 11.48
N LEU A 181 -8.59 -10.38 11.12
CA LEU A 181 -9.08 -10.56 9.75
C LEU A 181 -10.09 -9.47 9.36
N LEU A 182 -10.93 -9.03 10.29
CA LEU A 182 -11.80 -7.86 10.07
C LEU A 182 -10.98 -6.59 9.83
N TRP A 183 -9.85 -6.45 10.52
CA TRP A 183 -8.92 -5.37 10.27
C TRP A 183 -8.31 -5.44 8.86
N VAL A 184 -7.86 -6.61 8.39
CA VAL A 184 -7.37 -6.81 7.00
C VAL A 184 -8.43 -6.35 6.00
N ILE A 185 -9.67 -6.78 6.16
CA ILE A 185 -10.78 -6.37 5.29
C ILE A 185 -10.95 -4.84 5.31
N GLY A 186 -10.91 -4.22 6.49
CA GLY A 186 -11.07 -2.77 6.64
C GLY A 186 -9.98 -1.96 5.92
N VAL A 187 -8.71 -2.34 6.07
CA VAL A 187 -7.59 -1.64 5.39
C VAL A 187 -7.54 -1.93 3.90
N ASP A 188 -7.93 -3.13 3.46
CA ASP A 188 -8.00 -3.50 2.04
C ASP A 188 -9.12 -2.74 1.34
N ILE A 189 -10.29 -2.56 1.98
CA ILE A 189 -11.34 -1.70 1.45
C ILE A 189 -10.82 -0.28 1.24
N ALA A 190 -10.13 0.29 2.23
CA ALA A 190 -9.57 1.64 2.12
C ALA A 190 -8.53 1.74 1.00
N LEU A 191 -7.63 0.76 0.89
CA LEU A 191 -6.59 0.70 -0.14
C LEU A 191 -7.20 0.54 -1.53
N TYR A 192 -8.07 -0.45 -1.75
CA TYR A 192 -8.66 -0.69 -3.06
C TYR A 192 -9.56 0.45 -3.51
N ALA A 193 -10.39 1.00 -2.61
CA ALA A 193 -11.19 2.19 -2.91
C ALA A 193 -10.30 3.37 -3.32
N SER A 194 -9.13 3.52 -2.67
CA SER A 194 -8.18 4.56 -3.05
C SER A 194 -7.58 4.33 -4.43
N ILE A 195 -7.41 3.11 -4.93
CA ILE A 195 -6.78 2.78 -6.22
C ILE A 195 -7.77 2.80 -7.39
N VAL A 196 -9.08 2.76 -7.14
CA VAL A 196 -10.12 2.78 -8.20
C VAL A 196 -9.89 3.86 -9.28
N PRO A 197 -9.55 5.12 -8.96
CA PRO A 197 -9.25 6.14 -9.96
C PRO A 197 -8.08 5.77 -10.87
N ASP A 198 -7.02 5.13 -10.34
CA ASP A 198 -5.87 4.67 -11.13
C ASP A 198 -6.30 3.61 -12.13
N ILE A 199 -7.06 2.60 -11.67
CA ILE A 199 -7.52 1.49 -12.50
C ILE A 199 -8.41 2.01 -13.63
N ARG A 200 -9.28 2.97 -13.34
CA ARG A 200 -10.14 3.60 -14.36
C ARG A 200 -9.31 4.37 -15.38
N ALA A 201 -8.32 5.13 -14.95
CA ALA A 201 -7.43 5.86 -15.84
C ALA A 201 -6.64 4.91 -16.76
N VAL A 202 -5.99 3.89 -16.18
CA VAL A 202 -5.20 2.90 -16.93
C VAL A 202 -6.07 2.14 -17.94
N ARG A 203 -7.28 1.72 -17.55
CA ARG A 203 -8.23 1.05 -18.48
C ARG A 203 -8.70 1.95 -19.62
N THR A 204 -8.86 3.24 -19.35
CA THR A 204 -9.25 4.20 -20.39
C THR A 204 -8.12 4.39 -21.39
N ILE A 205 -6.89 4.58 -20.90
CA ILE A 205 -5.67 4.65 -21.73
C ILE A 205 -5.49 3.37 -22.55
N GLU A 206 -5.73 2.20 -21.96
CA GLU A 206 -5.65 0.92 -22.69
C GLU A 206 -6.65 0.86 -23.86
N GLY A 207 -7.88 1.35 -23.65
CA GLY A 207 -8.92 1.40 -24.68
C GLY A 207 -8.64 2.40 -25.81
N GLU A 208 -8.03 3.55 -25.49
CA GLU A 208 -7.81 4.64 -26.46
C GLU A 208 -6.43 4.57 -27.14
N GLN A 209 -5.39 4.21 -26.39
CA GLN A 209 -3.98 4.34 -26.77
C GLN A 209 -3.25 2.99 -26.79
N GLY A 210 -3.91 1.92 -26.35
CA GLY A 210 -3.39 0.56 -26.35
C GLY A 210 -2.62 0.18 -25.09
N LYS A 211 -2.38 -1.13 -24.95
CA LYS A 211 -1.82 -1.73 -23.74
C LYS A 211 -0.40 -1.25 -23.38
N GLU A 212 0.45 -1.03 -24.37
CA GLU A 212 1.84 -0.59 -24.12
C GLU A 212 1.89 0.79 -23.45
N VAL A 213 1.01 1.71 -23.87
CA VAL A 213 0.91 3.05 -23.28
C VAL A 213 0.28 2.97 -21.88
N ALA A 214 -0.73 2.12 -21.70
CA ALA A 214 -1.34 1.87 -20.40
C ALA A 214 -0.32 1.31 -19.38
N ASP A 215 0.51 0.36 -19.81
CA ASP A 215 1.57 -0.25 -18.99
C ASP A 215 2.68 0.77 -18.65
N ALA A 216 3.01 1.67 -19.57
CA ALA A 216 3.93 2.78 -19.30
C ALA A 216 3.34 3.78 -18.29
N SER A 217 2.06 4.12 -18.44
CA SER A 217 1.32 4.96 -17.48
C SER A 217 1.27 4.33 -16.08
N LEU A 218 1.12 3.01 -15.98
CA LEU A 218 1.16 2.29 -14.70
C LEU A 218 2.55 2.37 -14.05
N ASP A 219 3.63 2.23 -14.82
CA ASP A 219 4.99 2.46 -14.30
C ASP A 219 5.20 3.91 -13.85
N ASP A 220 4.54 4.85 -14.54
CA ASP A 220 4.40 6.25 -14.17
C ASP A 220 3.34 6.50 -13.07
N LEU A 221 2.77 5.49 -12.44
CA LEU A 221 2.11 5.59 -11.13
C LEU A 221 2.95 4.95 -10.03
N THR A 222 3.56 3.82 -10.34
CA THR A 222 4.31 2.99 -9.41
C THR A 222 5.68 2.63 -10.00
N PRO A 223 6.73 3.46 -9.85
CA PRO A 223 8.02 3.21 -10.51
C PRO A 223 8.65 1.84 -10.21
N GLY A 224 8.26 1.20 -9.10
CA GLY A 224 8.67 -0.16 -8.75
C GLY A 224 8.14 -1.25 -9.71
N THR A 225 7.00 -1.04 -10.37
CA THR A 225 6.42 -2.03 -11.31
C THR A 225 7.28 -2.21 -12.55
N ARG A 226 8.03 -1.19 -12.98
CA ARG A 226 8.95 -1.29 -14.11
C ARG A 226 10.01 -2.36 -13.90
N GLY A 227 10.52 -2.49 -12.67
CA GLY A 227 11.48 -3.54 -12.30
C GLY A 227 10.82 -4.92 -12.28
N MET A 228 9.64 -5.01 -11.68
CA MET A 228 8.84 -6.24 -11.61
C MET A 228 8.46 -6.75 -13.01
N ARG A 229 8.10 -5.85 -13.94
CA ARG A 229 7.77 -6.21 -15.33
C ARG A 229 8.95 -6.83 -16.05
N ARG A 230 10.15 -6.23 -15.96
CA ARG A 230 11.36 -6.83 -16.55
C ARG A 230 11.66 -8.23 -16.02
N VAL A 231 11.45 -8.47 -14.73
CA VAL A 231 11.62 -9.82 -14.14
C VAL A 231 10.55 -10.77 -14.65
N THR A 232 9.31 -10.31 -14.69
CA THR A 232 8.14 -11.06 -15.19
C THR A 232 8.34 -11.48 -16.65
N ASP A 233 8.77 -10.56 -17.51
CA ASP A 233 9.05 -10.81 -18.93
C ASP A 233 10.16 -11.85 -19.11
N ARG A 234 11.22 -11.76 -18.31
CA ARG A 234 12.30 -12.76 -18.31
C ARG A 234 11.80 -14.15 -17.93
N ILE A 235 10.95 -14.25 -16.90
CA ILE A 235 10.37 -15.53 -16.47
C ILE A 235 9.42 -16.07 -17.56
N ASN A 236 8.61 -15.20 -18.16
CA ASN A 236 7.70 -15.57 -19.24
C ASN A 236 8.44 -16.07 -20.49
N ALA A 237 9.64 -15.53 -20.76
CA ALA A 237 10.51 -15.97 -21.85
C ALA A 237 11.12 -17.37 -21.65
N LEU A 238 11.02 -17.99 -20.46
CA LEU A 238 11.59 -19.31 -20.16
C LEU A 238 10.85 -20.50 -20.81
N GLY A 239 9.83 -20.26 -21.65
CA GLY A 239 9.07 -21.32 -22.31
C GLY A 239 8.40 -22.26 -21.30
N GLY A 240 8.68 -23.56 -21.36
CA GLY A 240 8.14 -24.55 -20.43
C GLY A 240 8.73 -24.50 -19.01
N ALA A 241 9.96 -24.01 -18.85
CA ALA A 241 10.63 -23.97 -17.55
C ALA A 241 9.95 -23.01 -16.56
N LYS A 242 9.14 -22.07 -17.04
CA LYS A 242 8.34 -21.18 -16.18
C LYS A 242 7.43 -21.95 -15.23
N TYR A 243 6.88 -23.10 -15.64
CA TYR A 243 6.02 -23.91 -14.76
C TYR A 243 6.79 -24.53 -13.59
N GLY A 244 8.07 -24.89 -13.80
CA GLY A 244 8.97 -25.29 -12.72
C GLY A 244 9.23 -24.14 -11.73
N VAL A 245 9.41 -22.91 -12.24
CA VAL A 245 9.55 -21.71 -11.40
C VAL A 245 8.27 -21.45 -10.59
N ALA A 246 7.09 -21.60 -11.18
CA ALA A 246 5.83 -21.47 -10.44
C ALA A 246 5.68 -22.55 -9.37
N LEU A 247 5.99 -23.81 -9.67
CA LEU A 247 5.94 -24.90 -8.69
C LEU A 247 6.88 -24.62 -7.51
N LEU A 248 8.11 -24.16 -7.79
CA LEU A 248 9.05 -23.74 -6.75
C LEU A 248 8.48 -22.61 -5.89
N GLY A 249 7.87 -21.59 -6.51
CA GLY A 249 7.20 -20.51 -5.79
C GLY A 249 6.09 -21.00 -4.86
N ILE A 250 5.25 -21.94 -5.34
CA ILE A 250 4.18 -22.56 -4.54
C ILE A 250 4.77 -23.34 -3.36
N ILE A 251 5.86 -24.09 -3.56
CA ILE A 251 6.56 -24.82 -2.50
C ILE A 251 7.10 -23.84 -1.46
N ILE A 252 7.75 -22.75 -1.88
CA ILE A 252 8.26 -21.70 -0.98
C ILE A 252 7.13 -21.12 -0.13
N LEU A 253 6.00 -20.78 -0.75
CA LEU A 253 4.83 -20.25 -0.04
C LEU A 253 4.30 -21.28 0.98
N ALA A 254 4.10 -22.53 0.56
CA ALA A 254 3.59 -23.59 1.43
C ALA A 254 4.50 -23.83 2.64
N VAL A 255 5.82 -23.92 2.42
CA VAL A 255 6.81 -24.06 3.48
C VAL A 255 6.79 -22.85 4.39
N ALA A 256 6.80 -21.63 3.85
CA ALA A 256 6.78 -20.42 4.66
C ALA A 256 5.56 -20.37 5.59
N PHE A 257 4.36 -20.62 5.07
CA PHE A 257 3.13 -20.66 5.87
C PHE A 257 3.08 -21.83 6.86
N TRP A 258 3.70 -22.96 6.55
CA TRP A 258 3.80 -24.10 7.47
C TRP A 258 4.63 -23.78 8.72
N TYR A 259 5.75 -23.09 8.55
CA TYR A 259 6.64 -22.71 9.65
C TYR A 259 6.28 -21.36 10.30
N LEU A 260 5.34 -20.62 9.70
CA LEU A 260 4.92 -19.29 10.16
C LEU A 260 4.47 -19.24 11.64
N PRO A 261 3.72 -20.23 12.18
CA PRO A 261 3.32 -20.24 13.58
C PRO A 261 4.50 -20.38 14.57
N LEU A 262 5.66 -20.84 14.10
CA LEU A 262 6.84 -21.06 14.95
C LEU A 262 7.70 -19.80 15.15
N LEU A 263 7.39 -18.72 14.42
CA LEU A 263 8.10 -17.45 14.52
C LEU A 263 7.65 -16.64 15.74
N PRO A 264 8.50 -15.78 16.33
CA PRO A 264 8.10 -14.88 17.42
C PRO A 264 7.06 -13.86 16.96
N PHE A 265 6.07 -13.54 17.79
CA PHE A 265 5.04 -12.52 17.55
C PHE A 265 5.25 -11.28 18.42
#